data_AF-A0A3N7BNL2-F1
#
_entry.id   AF-A0A3N7BNL2-F1
#
_cell.length_a   1.000
_cell.length_b   1.000
_cell.length_c   1.000
_cell.angle_alpha   90.00
_cell.angle_beta   90.00
_cell.angle_gamma   90.00
#
_symmetry.space_group_name_H-M   'P 1'
#
loop_
_entity.id
_entity.type
_entity.pdbx_description
1 polymer ?
#
loop_
_entity_poly.entity_id
_entity_poly.type
_entity_poly.pdbx_seq_one_letter_code
_entity_poly.pdbx_strand_id
1 'polypeptide(L)'
;MTRWLLAFGVLIPLYGAQATQDPEAVYNRVCVACHAGQLPNAPRRGDQAAWAPRLAQGMDTLVQHVTQGFKAMPPRGLCMDCSTEDYQAVIQLMVSKPGR
;
A
#
# COMPACT_ATOMS: atom_id res chain seq x y z
N MET A 1 59.27 -9.15 -0.37
CA MET A 1 58.89 -9.25 -1.80
C MET A 1 57.70 -10.21 -1.80
N THR A 2 56.45 -9.76 -1.84
CA THR A 2 55.78 -9.12 -2.97
C THR A 2 54.59 -8.30 -2.47
N ARG A 3 54.53 -7.02 -2.88
CA ARG A 3 53.35 -6.15 -2.77
C ARG A 3 52.14 -6.86 -3.37
N TRP A 4 51.06 -7.00 -2.61
CA TRP A 4 49.73 -7.17 -3.19
C TRP A 4 48.89 -5.98 -2.81
N LEU A 5 48.40 -5.36 -3.87
CA LEU A 5 47.77 -4.06 -3.92
C LEU A 5 46.37 -4.13 -3.29
N LEU A 6 46.00 -2.99 -2.72
CA LEU A 6 44.64 -2.60 -2.40
C LEU A 6 43.71 -2.93 -3.58
N ALA A 7 42.69 -3.74 -3.33
CA ALA A 7 41.46 -3.69 -4.09
C ALA A 7 40.34 -3.42 -3.08
N PHE A 8 40.10 -2.13 -2.81
CA PHE A 8 38.83 -1.66 -2.27
C PHE A 8 37.74 -2.03 -3.26
N GLY A 9 37.16 -3.23 -3.10
CA GLY A 9 35.91 -3.58 -3.75
C GLY A 9 34.85 -2.65 -3.21
N VAL A 10 34.48 -1.64 -3.98
CA VAL A 10 33.33 -0.78 -3.70
C VAL A 10 32.08 -1.67 -3.74
N LEU A 11 31.67 -2.15 -2.57
CA LEU A 11 30.31 -2.65 -2.33
C LEU A 11 29.40 -1.43 -2.37
N ILE A 12 28.88 -1.09 -3.56
CA ILE A 12 27.72 -0.21 -3.67
C ILE A 12 26.53 -1.05 -3.20
N PRO A 13 25.91 -0.76 -2.03
CA PRO A 13 24.62 -1.35 -1.76
C PRO A 13 23.68 -0.74 -2.79
N LEU A 14 23.24 -1.56 -3.75
CA LEU A 14 22.08 -1.24 -4.55
C LEU A 14 20.91 -1.19 -3.55
N TYR A 15 20.67 -0.01 -2.99
CA TYR A 15 19.39 0.33 -2.37
C TYR A 15 18.36 0.25 -3.49
N GLY A 16 17.86 -0.96 -3.72
CA GLY A 16 16.77 -1.19 -4.65
C GLY A 16 15.55 -0.47 -4.11
N ALA A 17 15.15 0.61 -4.76
CA ALA A 17 13.79 1.10 -4.63
C ALA A 17 12.88 -0.07 -5.02
N GLN A 18 12.15 -0.63 -4.04
CA GLN A 18 11.12 -1.61 -4.34
C GLN A 18 10.09 -0.91 -5.21
N ALA A 19 9.91 -1.38 -6.45
CA ALA A 19 8.89 -0.83 -7.32
C ALA A 19 7.52 -1.06 -6.67
N THR A 20 6.71 0.01 -6.60
CA THR A 20 5.33 -0.07 -6.14
C THR A 20 4.58 -1.09 -7.01
N GLN A 21 3.88 -2.01 -6.36
CA GLN A 21 3.02 -3.01 -6.97
C GLN A 21 1.88 -2.31 -7.75
N ASP A 22 1.35 -3.00 -8.77
CA ASP A 22 0.14 -2.52 -9.45
C ASP A 22 -1.03 -2.45 -8.45
N PRO A 23 -1.60 -1.25 -8.18
CA PRO A 23 -2.66 -1.09 -7.20
C PRO A 23 -3.91 -1.90 -7.56
N GLU A 24 -4.18 -2.15 -8.84
CA GLU A 24 -5.32 -2.97 -9.24
C GLU A 24 -5.13 -4.44 -8.88
N ALA A 25 -3.93 -4.96 -9.11
CA ALA A 25 -3.56 -6.30 -8.67
C ALA A 25 -3.66 -6.44 -7.14
N VAL A 26 -3.18 -5.45 -6.36
CA VAL A 26 -3.29 -5.46 -4.90
C VAL A 26 -4.76 -5.43 -4.46
N TYR A 27 -5.57 -4.52 -5.02
CA TYR A 27 -6.98 -4.41 -4.71
C TYR A 27 -7.72 -5.72 -4.96
N ASN A 28 -7.54 -6.31 -6.14
CA ASN A 28 -8.23 -7.54 -6.53
C ASN A 28 -7.78 -8.76 -5.73
N ARG A 29 -6.51 -8.80 -5.32
CA ARG A 29 -5.96 -9.93 -4.54
C ARG A 29 -6.48 -9.96 -3.11
N VAL A 30 -6.58 -8.82 -2.43
CA VAL A 30 -6.87 -8.79 -0.98
C VAL A 30 -7.96 -7.79 -0.57
N CYS A 31 -8.02 -6.60 -1.14
CA CYS A 31 -8.89 -5.53 -0.65
C CYS A 31 -10.37 -5.72 -1.06
N VAL A 32 -10.61 -6.26 -2.26
CA VAL A 32 -11.95 -6.41 -2.86
C VAL A 32 -12.88 -7.29 -2.02
N ALA A 33 -12.32 -8.25 -1.27
CA ALA A 33 -13.06 -9.15 -0.39
C ALA A 33 -13.91 -8.43 0.66
N CYS A 34 -13.54 -7.20 1.02
CA CYS A 34 -14.27 -6.36 1.98
C CYS A 34 -14.79 -5.06 1.37
N HIS A 35 -14.09 -4.51 0.38
CA HIS A 35 -14.34 -3.16 -0.14
C HIS A 35 -15.08 -3.11 -1.49
N ALA A 36 -15.70 -4.22 -1.92
CA ALA A 36 -16.59 -4.25 -3.08
C ALA A 36 -18.02 -3.75 -2.75
N GLY A 37 -18.36 -3.57 -1.47
CA GLY A 37 -19.64 -2.99 -1.02
C GLY A 37 -20.60 -3.97 -0.32
N GLN A 38 -20.18 -5.22 -0.14
CA GLN A 38 -20.91 -6.25 0.59
C GLN A 38 -20.86 -6.07 2.11
N LEU A 39 -19.86 -5.35 2.63
CA LEU A 39 -19.74 -5.04 4.07
C LEU A 39 -20.20 -3.61 4.34
N PRO A 40 -21.26 -3.39 5.15
CA PRO A 40 -21.88 -2.07 5.31
C PRO A 40 -20.98 -1.01 5.95
N ASN A 41 -19.95 -1.43 6.70
CA ASN A 41 -19.04 -0.51 7.39
C ASN A 41 -17.69 -0.34 6.68
N ALA A 42 -17.40 -1.15 5.65
CA ALA A 42 -16.18 -1.00 4.87
C ALA A 42 -16.40 0.07 3.79
N PRO A 43 -15.51 1.06 3.63
CA PRO A 43 -15.66 2.06 2.58
C PRO A 43 -15.56 1.38 1.21
N ARG A 44 -16.65 1.39 0.44
CA ARG A 44 -16.67 0.81 -0.90
C ARG A 44 -15.75 1.59 -1.83
N ARG A 45 -15.06 0.89 -2.73
CA ARG A 45 -14.31 1.54 -3.82
C ARG A 45 -15.21 2.48 -4.63
N GLY A 46 -14.71 3.68 -4.93
CA GLY A 46 -15.40 4.73 -5.69
C GLY A 46 -16.51 5.48 -4.92
N ASP A 47 -16.79 5.11 -3.67
CA ASP A 47 -17.77 5.82 -2.84
C ASP A 47 -17.16 7.09 -2.24
N GLN A 48 -17.24 8.17 -3.00
CA GLN A 48 -16.66 9.47 -2.62
C GLN A 48 -17.22 10.01 -1.28
N ALA A 49 -18.49 9.74 -0.97
CA ALA A 49 -19.10 10.18 0.28
C ALA A 49 -18.51 9.42 1.47
N ALA A 50 -18.30 8.10 1.32
CA ALA A 50 -17.62 7.31 2.34
C ALA A 50 -16.14 7.73 2.50
N TRP A 51 -15.43 8.01 1.40
CA TRP A 51 -13.99 8.31 1.42
C TRP A 51 -13.65 9.72 1.89
N ALA A 52 -14.49 10.74 1.64
CA ALA A 52 -14.22 12.13 2.03
C ALA A 52 -13.78 12.33 3.50
N PRO A 53 -14.53 11.83 4.52
CA PRO A 53 -14.10 11.97 5.92
C PRO A 53 -12.90 11.11 6.31
N ARG A 54 -12.51 10.12 5.49
CA ARG A 54 -11.28 9.34 5.71
C ARG A 54 -10.09 10.11 5.16
N LEU A 55 -10.19 10.65 3.95
CA LEU A 55 -9.14 11.47 3.34
C LEU A 55 -8.83 12.74 4.14
N ALA A 56 -9.82 13.30 4.82
CA ALA A 56 -9.62 14.44 5.72
C ALA A 56 -8.68 14.14 6.91
N GLN A 57 -8.46 12.86 7.25
CA GLN A 57 -7.50 12.46 8.28
C GLN A 57 -6.05 12.44 7.76
N GLY A 58 -5.85 12.55 6.43
CA GLY A 58 -4.54 12.49 5.80
C GLY A 58 -4.12 11.07 5.40
N MET A 59 -3.30 10.98 4.36
CA MET A 59 -2.85 9.70 3.80
C MET A 59 -2.05 8.87 4.81
N ASP A 60 -1.17 9.50 5.58
CA ASP A 60 -0.32 8.81 6.56
C ASP A 60 -1.15 8.07 7.61
N THR A 61 -2.23 8.68 8.10
CA THR A 61 -3.15 8.04 9.03
C THR A 61 -3.86 6.85 8.39
N LEU A 62 -4.27 6.95 7.12
CA LEU A 62 -4.91 5.82 6.42
C LEU A 62 -3.93 4.67 6.20
N VAL A 63 -2.69 4.97 5.84
CA VAL A 63 -1.62 3.97 5.70
C VAL A 63 -1.31 3.32 7.06
N GLN A 64 -1.27 4.10 8.14
CA GLN A 64 -1.09 3.56 9.49
C GLN A 64 -2.24 2.61 9.85
N HIS A 65 -3.49 2.99 9.60
CA HIS A 65 -4.66 2.17 9.87
C HIS A 65 -4.64 0.84 9.10
N VAL A 66 -4.28 0.82 7.81
CA VAL A 66 -4.15 -0.45 7.07
C VAL A 66 -2.96 -1.26 7.55
N THR A 67 -1.84 -0.62 7.88
CA THR A 67 -0.64 -1.31 8.35
C THR A 67 -0.87 -2.01 9.69
N GLN A 68 -1.46 -1.30 10.67
CA GLN A 68 -1.66 -1.78 12.04
C GLN A 68 -2.97 -2.56 12.22
N GLY A 69 -3.91 -2.42 11.28
CA GLY A 69 -5.29 -2.85 11.45
C GLY A 69 -6.11 -1.75 12.13
N PHE A 70 -7.38 -1.65 11.75
CA PHE A 70 -8.27 -0.60 12.27
C PHE A 70 -9.72 -1.06 12.24
N LYS A 71 -10.37 -1.05 13.41
CA LYS A 71 -11.72 -1.60 13.60
C LYS A 71 -11.78 -3.05 13.10
N ALA A 72 -12.65 -3.34 12.13
CA ALA A 72 -12.80 -4.67 11.54
C ALA A 72 -11.78 -4.96 10.42
N MET A 73 -10.96 -3.99 10.01
CA MET A 73 -9.93 -4.22 9.00
C MET A 73 -8.72 -4.91 9.67
N PRO A 74 -8.33 -6.11 9.23
CA PRO A 74 -7.19 -6.82 9.81
C PRO A 74 -5.87 -6.08 9.53
N PRO A 75 -4.83 -6.33 10.35
CA PRO A 75 -3.50 -5.78 10.10
C PRO A 75 -3.01 -6.08 8.68
N ARG A 76 -2.35 -5.09 8.09
CA ARG A 76 -1.82 -5.10 6.72
C ARG A 76 -2.88 -5.27 5.63
N GLY A 77 -4.18 -5.21 5.95
CA GLY A 77 -5.24 -5.49 4.98
C GLY A 77 -5.09 -6.86 4.30
N LEU A 78 -4.46 -7.82 4.99
CA LEU A 78 -4.04 -9.13 4.48
C LEU A 78 -2.96 -9.11 3.37
N CYS A 79 -2.38 -7.94 3.07
CA CYS A 79 -1.23 -7.81 2.17
C CYS A 79 0.09 -7.91 2.95
N MET A 80 0.62 -9.13 3.11
CA MET A 80 1.85 -9.32 3.89
C MET A 80 3.10 -8.74 3.21
N ASP A 81 3.05 -8.55 1.89
CA ASP A 81 4.14 -8.06 1.05
C ASP A 81 4.02 -6.58 0.64
N CYS A 82 2.96 -5.87 1.05
CA CYS A 82 2.77 -4.45 0.69
C CYS A 82 3.71 -3.52 1.47
N SER A 83 4.34 -2.61 0.74
CA SER A 83 5.04 -1.42 1.23
C SER A 83 4.06 -0.29 1.60
N THR A 84 4.58 0.78 2.19
CA THR A 84 3.84 2.03 2.43
C THR A 84 3.32 2.59 1.10
N GLU A 85 4.14 2.57 0.07
CA GLU A 85 3.84 3.08 -1.27
C GLU A 85 2.71 2.26 -1.93
N ASP A 86 2.69 0.94 -1.74
CA ASP A 86 1.61 0.07 -2.22
C ASP A 86 0.27 0.45 -1.58
N TYR A 87 0.28 0.72 -0.26
CA TYR A 87 -0.92 1.16 0.44
C TYR A 87 -1.40 2.52 -0.04
N GLN A 88 -0.50 3.48 -0.24
CA GLN A 88 -0.87 4.79 -0.78
C GLN A 88 -1.49 4.66 -2.16
N ALA A 89 -0.90 3.85 -3.04
CA ALA A 89 -1.40 3.63 -4.40
C ALA A 89 -2.78 2.94 -4.39
N VAL A 90 -2.98 1.89 -3.60
CA VAL A 90 -4.27 1.19 -3.55
C VAL A 90 -5.36 2.04 -2.87
N ILE A 91 -5.01 2.88 -1.88
CA ILE A 91 -5.98 3.83 -1.29
C ILE A 91 -6.44 4.84 -2.35
N GLN A 92 -5.52 5.41 -3.13
CA GLN A 92 -5.87 6.35 -4.21
C GLN A 92 -6.76 5.69 -5.28
N LEU A 93 -6.45 4.44 -5.63
CA LEU A 93 -7.25 3.64 -6.53
C LEU A 93 -8.68 3.42 -5.99
N MET A 94 -8.81 3.11 -4.70
CA MET A 94 -10.10 2.87 -4.05
C MET A 94 -10.95 4.13 -3.91
N VAL A 95 -10.32 5.30 -3.80
CA VAL A 95 -11.01 6.60 -3.80
C VAL A 95 -11.55 6.94 -5.19
N SER A 96 -10.83 6.53 -6.23
CA SER A 96 -11.17 6.81 -7.63
C SER A 96 -12.39 6.01 -8.09
N LYS A 97 -13.21 6.61 -8.95
CA LYS A 97 -14.34 5.90 -9.58
C LYS A 97 -13.78 4.91 -10.61
N PRO A 98 -14.17 3.62 -10.57
CA PRO A 98 -13.78 2.66 -11.61
C PRO A 98 -14.21 3.15 -13.01
N GLY A 99 -13.34 3.01 -14.01
CA GLY A 99 -13.66 3.30 -15.42
C GLY A 99 -13.56 4.77 -15.84
N ARG A 100 -12.68 5.55 -15.20
CA ARG A 100 -12.30 6.90 -15.65
C ARG A 100 -10.79 7.03 -15.70
#